data_AF-A0AAU0N2Z7-F1
#
_entry.id   AF-A0AAU0N2Z7-F1
#
_cell.length_a   1.000
_cell.length_b   1.000
_cell.length_c   1.000
_cell.angle_alpha   90.00
_cell.angle_beta   90.00
_cell.angle_gamma   90.00
#
_symmetry.space_group_name_H-M   'P 1'
#
loop_
_entity.id
_entity.type
_entity.pdbx_description
1 polymer ?
#
loop_
_entity_poly.entity_id
_entity_poly.type
_entity_poly.pdbx_seq_one_letter_code
_entity_poly.pdbx_strand_id
1 'polypeptide(L)'
;MNISDYFARVLQAPLKNIQWSWGAENDHAVFLRSWIPEYDGRRVYVLGDRDDYGSPGYGERIQHIESIRSGKPGYVILLEPVDPTAEKWTIKRFEEKVYPITSFEQQADEWFALLAAGVDVAIANGFDPEAELKNLLKCKAAEVIEKAAKAWKLIAVNGNEAVFKHPTKLLRLIVNIDTGEYRRV
;
A
#
# COMPACT_ATOMS: atom_id res chain seq x y z
N MET A 1 -14.87 0.13 3.09
CA MET A 1 -13.97 1.02 3.86
C MET A 1 -13.71 2.25 3.01
N ASN A 2 -13.74 3.46 3.57
CA ASN A 2 -13.36 4.66 2.83
C ASN A 2 -11.83 4.84 2.85
N ILE A 3 -11.31 5.75 2.01
CA ILE A 3 -9.86 5.96 1.88
C ILE A 3 -9.20 6.44 3.19
N SER A 4 -9.87 7.30 3.96
CA SER A 4 -9.32 7.84 5.21
C SER A 4 -9.17 6.76 6.28
N ASP A 5 -10.16 5.88 6.39
CA ASP A 5 -10.11 4.71 7.27
C ASP A 5 -9.00 3.74 6.85
N TYR A 6 -8.78 3.56 5.55
CA TYR A 6 -7.70 2.72 5.04
C TYR A 6 -6.32 3.27 5.43
N PHE A 7 -6.11 4.58 5.23
CA PHE A 7 -4.89 5.26 5.67
C PHE A 7 -4.66 5.12 7.19
N ALA A 8 -5.69 5.38 8.00
CA ALA A 8 -5.56 5.33 9.46
C ALA A 8 -5.39 3.92 10.02
N ARG A 9 -6.16 2.93 9.53
CA ARG A 9 -6.28 1.61 10.17
C ARG A 9 -5.46 0.52 9.51
N VAL A 10 -5.19 0.64 8.20
CA VAL A 10 -4.50 -0.39 7.43
C VAL A 10 -3.07 0.03 7.12
N LEU A 11 -2.88 1.24 6.58
CA LEU A 11 -1.54 1.78 6.33
C LEU A 11 -0.87 2.26 7.62
N GLN A 12 -1.64 2.53 8.69
CA GLN A 12 -1.13 3.16 9.91
C GLN A 12 -0.45 4.51 9.62
N ALA A 13 -0.91 5.20 8.59
CA ALA A 13 -0.43 6.49 8.11
C ALA A 13 -1.62 7.45 8.02
N PRO A 14 -2.15 8.00 9.13
CA PRO A 14 -3.35 8.84 9.07
C PRO A 14 -3.11 10.12 8.25
N LEU A 15 -4.05 10.45 7.36
CA LEU A 15 -4.03 11.69 6.59
C LEU A 15 -4.11 12.90 7.53
N LYS A 16 -3.23 13.91 7.36
CA LYS A 16 -3.26 15.15 8.15
C LYS A 16 -4.54 15.95 7.89
N ASN A 17 -4.98 15.99 6.64
CA ASN A 17 -6.22 16.62 6.21
C ASN A 17 -6.94 15.71 5.20
N ILE A 18 -8.06 15.12 5.61
CA ILE A 18 -8.81 14.16 4.77
C ILE A 18 -9.14 14.73 3.37
N GLN A 19 -9.50 16.02 3.31
CA GLN A 19 -9.95 16.66 2.08
C GLN A 19 -8.78 17.00 1.15
N TRP A 20 -7.66 17.48 1.70
CA TRP A 20 -6.56 18.03 0.89
C TRP A 20 -5.28 17.19 0.89
N SER A 21 -5.16 16.12 1.68
CA SER A 21 -3.83 15.56 1.96
C SER A 21 -3.07 14.90 0.82
N TRP A 22 -3.64 14.42 -0.27
CA TRP A 22 -2.89 13.74 -1.36
C TRP A 22 -2.05 12.49 -0.98
N GLY A 23 -1.73 12.22 0.28
CA GLY A 23 -0.93 11.10 0.76
C GLY A 23 -0.68 11.22 2.26
N ALA A 24 0.11 10.32 2.81
CA ALA A 24 0.61 10.40 4.19
C ALA A 24 1.85 9.51 4.31
N GLU A 25 2.49 9.55 5.47
CA GLU A 25 3.59 8.65 5.81
C GLU A 25 3.39 8.04 7.20
N ASN A 26 4.03 6.90 7.42
CA ASN A 26 4.25 6.30 8.74
C ASN A 26 5.76 6.10 8.95
N ASP A 27 6.16 5.33 9.96
CA ASP A 27 7.58 5.07 10.26
C ASP A 27 8.29 4.23 9.18
N HIS A 28 7.53 3.49 8.37
CA HIS A 28 8.06 2.53 7.39
C HIS A 28 8.11 3.09 5.97
N ALA A 29 7.13 3.91 5.59
CA ALA A 29 6.92 4.28 4.19
C ALA A 29 6.11 5.56 4.02
N VAL A 30 6.16 6.09 2.80
CA VAL A 30 5.33 7.18 2.29
C VAL A 30 4.32 6.61 1.30
N PHE A 31 3.05 6.98 1.47
CA PHE A 31 1.93 6.54 0.64
C PHE A 31 1.31 7.74 -0.07
N LEU A 32 1.49 7.83 -1.39
CA LEU A 32 0.87 8.84 -2.24
C LEU A 32 -0.46 8.30 -2.79
N ARG A 33 -1.43 9.19 -2.96
CA ARG A 33 -2.65 8.95 -3.74
C ARG A 33 -2.46 9.52 -5.14
N SER A 34 -2.78 8.72 -6.16
CA SER A 34 -2.87 9.19 -7.54
C SER A 34 -4.06 8.54 -8.23
N TRP A 35 -4.48 9.09 -9.36
CA TRP A 35 -5.70 8.64 -10.05
C TRP A 35 -5.40 7.64 -11.16
N ILE A 36 -6.28 6.63 -11.30
CA ILE A 36 -6.17 5.61 -12.35
C ILE A 36 -6.11 6.22 -13.76
N PRO A 37 -6.93 7.22 -14.14
CA PRO A 37 -6.83 7.84 -15.46
C PRO A 37 -5.47 8.50 -15.76
N GLU A 38 -4.67 8.79 -14.73
CA GLU A 38 -3.34 9.39 -14.87
C GLU A 38 -2.21 8.34 -14.90
N TYR A 39 -2.56 7.05 -14.80
CA TYR A 39 -1.63 5.94 -14.86
C TYR A 39 -1.59 5.35 -16.26
N ASP A 40 -0.42 5.39 -16.91
CA ASP A 40 -0.23 4.91 -18.29
C ASP A 40 0.16 3.42 -18.38
N GLY A 41 0.16 2.70 -17.25
CA GLY A 41 0.63 1.33 -17.15
C GLY A 41 2.10 1.18 -16.73
N ARG A 42 2.85 2.30 -16.66
CA ARG A 42 4.24 2.34 -16.17
C ARG A 42 4.43 3.43 -15.10
N ARG A 43 3.92 4.62 -15.33
CA ARG A 43 4.10 5.78 -14.47
C ARG A 43 2.78 6.50 -14.23
N VAL A 44 2.71 7.23 -13.13
CA VAL A 44 1.53 7.99 -12.73
C VAL A 44 1.93 9.41 -12.33
N TYR A 45 1.06 10.37 -12.63
CA TYR A 45 1.22 11.74 -12.19
C TYR A 45 1.22 11.86 -10.65
N VAL A 46 2.09 12.72 -10.11
CA VAL A 46 2.17 12.96 -8.65
C VAL A 46 2.23 14.43 -8.25
N LEU A 47 2.67 15.34 -9.13
CA LEU A 47 2.78 16.79 -8.86
C LEU A 47 3.04 17.58 -10.16
N GLY A 48 2.53 18.80 -10.32
CA GLY A 48 2.96 19.73 -11.38
C GLY A 48 2.23 21.09 -11.40
N ASP A 49 2.51 21.95 -12.38
CA ASP A 49 2.01 23.34 -12.43
C ASP A 49 0.49 23.52 -12.44
N ARG A 50 -0.23 22.52 -12.94
CA ARG A 50 -1.71 22.51 -12.93
C ARG A 50 -2.30 22.36 -11.52
N ASP A 51 -1.46 22.07 -10.54
CA ASP A 51 -1.86 21.91 -9.17
C ASP A 51 -1.97 23.26 -8.44
N ASP A 52 -2.90 23.34 -7.49
CA ASP A 52 -3.09 24.53 -6.67
C ASP A 52 -1.93 24.70 -5.68
N TYR A 53 -0.95 25.51 -6.10
CA TYR A 53 0.21 26.01 -5.36
C TYR A 53 -0.12 26.58 -3.96
N GLY A 54 -1.36 27.00 -3.72
CA GLY A 54 -1.81 27.56 -2.44
C GLY A 54 -2.43 26.54 -1.47
N SER A 55 -2.66 25.29 -1.91
CA SER A 55 -3.32 24.29 -1.07
C SER A 55 -2.34 23.67 -0.07
N PRO A 56 -2.75 23.40 1.19
CA PRO A 56 -1.91 22.72 2.18
C PRO A 56 -1.38 21.36 1.68
N GLY A 57 -2.12 20.69 0.79
CA GLY A 57 -1.75 19.40 0.20
C GLY A 57 -0.55 19.46 -0.75
N TYR A 58 -0.34 20.60 -1.41
CA TYR A 58 0.79 20.79 -2.35
C TYR A 58 2.13 20.72 -1.61
N GLY A 59 2.27 21.49 -0.52
CA GLY A 59 3.47 21.47 0.31
C GLY A 59 3.71 20.10 0.97
N GLU A 60 2.64 19.45 1.44
CA GLU A 60 2.69 18.09 1.98
C GLU A 60 3.19 17.08 0.92
N ARG A 61 2.73 17.21 -0.33
CA ARG A 61 3.17 16.36 -1.43
C ARG A 61 4.66 16.53 -1.74
N ILE A 62 5.18 17.76 -1.78
CA ILE A 62 6.61 18.00 -2.00
C ILE A 62 7.44 17.31 -0.91
N GLN A 63 7.05 17.46 0.36
CA GLN A 63 7.75 16.81 1.47
C GLN A 63 7.76 15.28 1.32
N HIS A 64 6.62 14.70 0.93
CA HIS A 64 6.54 13.27 0.67
C HIS A 64 7.47 12.81 -0.48
N ILE A 65 7.51 13.54 -1.59
CA ILE A 65 8.42 13.23 -2.71
C ILE A 65 9.88 13.30 -2.25
N GLU A 66 10.26 14.34 -1.52
CA GLU A 66 11.63 14.50 -1.02
C GLU A 66 12.01 13.42 0.01
N SER A 67 11.09 13.00 0.90
CA SER A 67 11.29 11.85 1.78
C SER A 67 11.60 10.58 1.00
N ILE A 68 10.86 10.33 -0.08
CA ILE A 68 11.07 9.15 -0.94
C ILE A 68 12.42 9.23 -1.65
N ARG A 69 12.74 10.39 -2.22
CA ARG A 69 14.04 10.63 -2.89
C ARG A 69 15.23 10.51 -1.93
N SER A 70 15.02 10.80 -0.65
CA SER A 70 16.01 10.64 0.42
C SER A 70 16.17 9.19 0.89
N GLY A 71 15.44 8.24 0.30
CA GLY A 71 15.59 6.81 0.52
C GLY A 71 14.49 6.15 1.36
N LYS A 72 13.48 6.91 1.81
CA LYS A 72 12.31 6.30 2.47
C LYS A 72 11.48 5.53 1.43
N PRO A 73 11.02 4.30 1.72
CA PRO A 73 10.16 3.57 0.80
C PRO A 73 8.92 4.38 0.41
N GLY A 74 8.64 4.47 -0.89
CA GLY A 74 7.50 5.20 -1.44
C GLY A 74 6.53 4.27 -2.17
N TYR A 75 5.23 4.50 -2.00
CA TYR A 75 4.19 3.74 -2.68
C TYR A 75 3.08 4.65 -3.19
N VAL A 76 2.40 4.22 -4.26
CA VAL A 76 1.17 4.83 -4.76
C VAL A 76 -0.04 3.94 -4.47
N ILE A 77 -1.14 4.57 -4.08
CA ILE A 77 -2.49 3.99 -4.06
C ILE A 77 -3.26 4.61 -5.22
N LEU A 78 -3.75 3.76 -6.12
CA LEU A 78 -4.52 4.18 -7.27
C LEU A 78 -6.00 4.36 -6.91
N LEU A 79 -6.54 5.53 -7.26
CA LEU A 79 -7.91 5.95 -7.01
C LEU A 79 -8.73 5.91 -8.30
N GLU A 80 -9.92 5.32 -8.26
CA GLU A 80 -10.89 5.39 -9.36
C GLU A 80 -11.84 6.58 -9.14
N PRO A 81 -11.97 7.50 -10.11
CA PRO A 81 -12.96 8.56 -10.02
C PRO A 81 -14.38 8.06 -10.28
N VAL A 82 -15.39 8.74 -9.73
CA VAL A 82 -16.81 8.50 -10.07
C VAL A 82 -17.07 8.81 -11.54
N ASP A 83 -16.55 9.94 -12.01
CA ASP A 83 -16.63 10.41 -13.38
C ASP A 83 -15.27 10.98 -13.79
N PRO A 84 -14.52 10.32 -14.70
CA PRO A 84 -13.23 10.79 -15.15
C PRO A 84 -13.31 12.04 -16.05
N THR A 85 -14.51 12.43 -16.50
CA THR A 85 -14.72 13.61 -17.35
C THR A 85 -15.07 14.88 -16.56
N ALA A 86 -15.32 14.76 -15.26
CA ALA A 86 -15.62 15.88 -14.38
C ALA A 86 -14.39 16.77 -14.13
N GLU A 87 -14.62 18.07 -13.95
CA GLU A 87 -13.57 19.05 -13.61
C GLU A 87 -12.87 18.75 -12.28
N LYS A 88 -13.60 18.16 -11.32
CA LYS A 88 -13.07 17.71 -10.03
C LYS A 88 -13.48 16.27 -9.77
N TRP A 89 -12.50 15.44 -9.45
CA TRP A 89 -12.74 14.02 -9.21
C TRP A 89 -13.09 13.71 -7.76
N THR A 90 -14.09 12.85 -7.60
CA THR A 90 -14.47 12.24 -6.32
C THR A 90 -14.12 10.76 -6.36
N ILE A 91 -13.63 10.23 -5.24
CA ILE A 91 -13.21 8.82 -5.13
C ILE A 91 -14.46 7.92 -5.18
N LYS A 92 -14.54 7.07 -6.21
CA LYS A 92 -15.51 5.98 -6.29
C LYS A 92 -15.05 4.76 -5.50
N ARG A 93 -13.80 4.36 -5.73
CA ARG A 93 -13.10 3.27 -5.03
C ARG A 93 -11.58 3.44 -5.15
N PHE A 94 -10.83 2.61 -4.45
CA PHE A 94 -9.38 2.55 -4.53
C PHE A 94 -8.91 1.10 -4.51
N GLU A 95 -7.69 0.86 -4.97
CA GLU A 95 -7.07 -0.45 -4.85
C GLU A 95 -6.46 -0.64 -3.45
N GLU A 96 -6.76 -1.76 -2.79
CA GLU A 96 -6.12 -2.10 -1.50
C GLU A 96 -4.67 -2.61 -1.66
N LYS A 97 -4.17 -2.68 -2.89
CA LYS A 97 -2.76 -2.87 -3.20
C LYS A 97 -2.06 -1.53 -3.26
N VAL A 98 -0.77 -1.57 -2.98
CA VAL A 98 0.10 -0.41 -3.08
C VAL A 98 1.18 -0.68 -4.11
N TYR A 99 1.54 0.34 -4.89
CA TYR A 99 2.46 0.23 -6.01
C TYR A 99 3.80 0.86 -5.61
N PRO A 100 4.89 0.09 -5.49
CA PRO A 100 6.18 0.64 -5.11
C PRO A 100 6.66 1.67 -6.13
N ILE A 101 7.12 2.82 -5.64
CA ILE A 101 7.75 3.87 -6.44
C ILE A 101 9.21 3.51 -6.61
N THR A 102 9.65 3.29 -7.85
CA THR A 102 11.04 2.92 -8.17
C THR A 102 11.90 4.14 -8.46
N SER A 103 11.34 5.16 -9.07
CA SER A 103 11.98 6.46 -9.32
C SER A 103 10.93 7.52 -9.66
N PHE A 104 11.39 8.76 -9.80
CA PHE A 104 10.59 9.84 -10.36
C PHE A 104 11.15 10.28 -11.71
N GLU A 105 10.26 10.61 -12.64
CA GLU A 105 10.58 11.27 -13.90
C GLU A 105 9.95 12.66 -13.90
N GLN A 106 10.68 13.65 -14.38
CA GLN A 106 10.15 14.99 -14.62
C GLN A 106 10.00 15.20 -16.13
N GLN A 107 8.84 15.69 -16.56
CA GLN A 107 8.56 16.06 -17.93
C GLN A 107 7.95 17.46 -17.94
N ALA A 108 8.68 18.43 -18.47
CA ALA A 108 8.38 19.85 -18.29
C ALA A 108 8.20 20.17 -16.78
N ASP A 109 7.06 20.74 -16.39
CA ASP A 109 6.75 21.10 -15.02
C ASP A 109 5.92 20.04 -14.28
N GLU A 110 5.83 18.82 -14.83
CA GLU A 110 5.12 17.69 -14.25
C GLU A 110 6.07 16.60 -13.76
N TRP A 111 5.74 16.03 -12.60
CA TRP A 111 6.42 14.92 -11.97
C TRP A 111 5.57 13.66 -12.03
N PHE A 112 6.22 12.57 -12.39
CA PHE A 112 5.64 11.25 -12.49
C PHE A 112 6.40 10.27 -11.60
N ALA A 113 5.69 9.42 -10.88
CA ALA A 113 6.26 8.29 -10.17
C ALA A 113 6.24 7.04 -11.07
N LEU A 114 7.37 6.36 -11.19
CA LEU A 114 7.46 5.07 -11.88
C LEU A 114 7.08 3.96 -10.91
N LEU A 115 6.18 3.09 -11.36
CA LEU A 115 5.58 2.07 -10.50
C LEU A 115 6.09 0.68 -10.85
N ALA A 116 6.43 -0.09 -9.81
CA ALA A 116 6.60 -1.54 -9.91
C ALA A 116 5.23 -2.26 -9.80
N ALA A 117 5.27 -3.59 -9.90
CA ALA A 117 4.08 -4.41 -9.68
C ALA A 117 3.50 -4.19 -8.26
N GLY A 118 2.18 -4.10 -8.16
CA GLY A 118 1.49 -3.86 -6.90
C GLY A 118 1.70 -4.98 -5.87
N VAL A 119 1.98 -4.58 -4.63
CA VAL A 119 2.21 -5.46 -3.47
C VAL A 119 1.10 -5.31 -2.44
N ASP A 120 0.98 -6.29 -1.53
CA ASP A 120 0.10 -6.19 -0.38
C ASP A 120 0.67 -5.20 0.66
N VAL A 121 -0.19 -4.45 1.34
CA VAL A 121 0.20 -3.40 2.32
C VAL A 121 1.16 -3.88 3.40
N ALA A 122 1.00 -5.13 3.87
CA ALA A 122 1.88 -5.67 4.90
C ALA A 122 3.35 -5.53 4.47
N ILE A 123 3.65 -5.85 3.21
CA ILE A 123 5.00 -5.73 2.64
C ILE A 123 5.46 -4.28 2.64
N ALA A 124 4.57 -3.34 2.29
CA ALA A 124 4.89 -1.92 2.32
C ALA A 124 5.11 -1.36 3.73
N ASN A 125 4.50 -1.97 4.75
CA ASN A 125 4.75 -1.67 6.16
C ASN A 125 5.97 -2.43 6.73
N GLY A 126 6.87 -2.93 5.87
CA GLY A 126 8.10 -3.58 6.29
C GLY A 126 7.93 -5.03 6.75
N PHE A 127 6.75 -5.64 6.59
CA PHE A 127 6.60 -7.07 6.78
C PHE A 127 7.35 -7.81 5.68
N ASP A 128 8.28 -8.68 6.06
CA ASP A 128 8.98 -9.55 5.13
C ASP A 128 8.39 -10.96 5.22
N PRO A 129 7.48 -11.36 4.31
CA PRO A 129 6.83 -12.66 4.37
C PRO A 129 7.83 -13.81 4.25
N GLU A 130 8.94 -13.62 3.55
CA GLU A 130 9.94 -14.68 3.33
C GLU A 130 10.78 -14.90 4.57
N ALA A 131 11.28 -13.81 5.18
CA ALA A 131 12.00 -13.89 6.45
C ALA A 131 11.11 -14.44 7.58
N GLU A 132 9.85 -14.00 7.64
CA GLU A 132 8.89 -14.48 8.63
C GLU A 132 8.53 -15.94 8.42
N LEU A 133 8.27 -16.36 7.18
CA LEU A 133 8.03 -17.77 6.88
C LEU A 133 9.23 -18.64 7.29
N LYS A 134 10.46 -18.19 7.01
CA LYS A 134 11.67 -18.89 7.42
C LYS A 134 11.79 -19.03 8.95
N ASN A 135 11.33 -18.05 9.71
CA ASN A 135 11.28 -18.13 11.16
C ASN A 135 10.18 -19.10 11.64
N LEU A 136 8.98 -19.03 11.04
CA LEU A 136 7.86 -19.89 11.37
C LEU A 136 8.10 -21.38 11.10
N LEU A 137 8.95 -21.71 10.11
CA LEU A 137 9.36 -23.09 9.83
C LEU A 137 10.23 -23.71 10.95
N LYS A 138 10.57 -22.95 11.99
CA LYS A 138 11.26 -23.46 13.19
C LYS A 138 10.30 -23.71 14.36
N CYS A 139 9.02 -23.38 14.22
CA CYS A 139 8.00 -23.51 15.25
C CYS A 139 7.37 -24.91 15.26
N LYS A 140 6.57 -25.21 16.29
CA LYS A 140 5.86 -26.50 16.41
C LYS A 140 4.90 -26.76 15.25
N ALA A 141 4.28 -25.70 14.72
CA ALA A 141 3.35 -25.78 13.59
C ALA A 141 4.02 -25.81 12.20
N ALA A 142 5.35 -26.00 12.10
CA ALA A 142 6.10 -25.86 10.85
C ALA A 142 5.48 -26.63 9.66
N GLU A 143 5.07 -27.89 9.85
CA GLU A 143 4.48 -28.70 8.78
C GLU A 143 3.15 -28.11 8.26
N VAL A 144 2.30 -27.61 9.15
CA VAL A 144 1.01 -26.99 8.79
C VAL A 144 1.25 -25.67 8.05
N ILE A 145 2.20 -24.88 8.53
CA ILE A 145 2.61 -23.60 7.95
C ILE A 145 3.21 -23.81 6.56
N GLU A 146 4.10 -24.79 6.38
CA GLU A 146 4.69 -25.12 5.08
C GLU A 146 3.60 -25.53 4.08
N LYS A 147 2.64 -26.35 4.51
CA LYS A 147 1.51 -26.77 3.68
C LYS A 147 0.61 -25.58 3.29
N ALA A 148 0.36 -24.65 4.21
CA ALA A 148 -0.41 -23.45 3.94
C ALA A 148 0.29 -22.54 2.90
N ALA A 149 1.60 -22.32 3.07
CA ALA A 149 2.40 -21.46 2.20
C ALA A 149 2.46 -21.91 0.73
N LYS A 150 2.19 -23.19 0.44
CA LYS A 150 2.10 -23.72 -0.94
C LYS A 150 0.93 -23.15 -1.75
N ALA A 151 -0.14 -22.73 -1.08
CA ALA A 151 -1.38 -22.30 -1.73
C ALA A 151 -1.89 -20.92 -1.26
N TRP A 152 -1.30 -20.37 -0.19
CA TRP A 152 -1.73 -19.12 0.42
C TRP A 152 -0.52 -18.21 0.68
N LYS A 153 -0.75 -16.89 0.66
CA LYS A 153 0.31 -15.90 0.94
C LYS A 153 0.29 -15.53 2.42
N LEU A 154 1.44 -15.64 3.09
CA LEU A 154 1.59 -15.10 4.45
C LEU A 154 1.49 -13.57 4.38
N ILE A 155 0.63 -12.98 5.21
CA ILE A 155 0.37 -11.53 5.21
C ILE A 155 0.56 -10.88 6.57
N ALA A 156 0.63 -11.65 7.65
CA ALA A 156 0.92 -11.15 8.99
C ALA A 156 1.32 -12.29 9.93
N VAL A 157 2.04 -11.92 11.00
CA VAL A 157 2.25 -12.74 12.18
C VAL A 157 1.79 -11.92 13.40
N ASN A 158 0.74 -12.38 14.07
CA ASN A 158 0.10 -11.66 15.17
C ASN A 158 0.23 -12.48 16.45
N GLY A 159 1.27 -12.22 17.24
CA GLY A 159 1.58 -13.03 18.41
C GLY A 159 1.80 -14.49 18.01
N ASN A 160 0.89 -15.38 18.42
CA ASN A 160 0.99 -16.82 18.17
C ASN A 160 0.18 -17.25 16.95
N GLU A 161 -0.25 -16.32 16.11
CA GLU A 161 -1.06 -16.60 14.91
C GLU A 161 -0.33 -16.19 13.62
N ALA A 162 -0.12 -17.14 12.71
CA ALA A 162 0.29 -16.86 11.34
C ALA A 162 -0.96 -16.68 10.46
N VAL A 163 -1.07 -15.53 9.78
CA VAL A 163 -2.23 -15.18 8.98
C VAL A 163 -1.89 -15.25 7.50
N PHE A 164 -2.62 -16.09 6.78
CA PHE A 164 -2.48 -16.30 5.35
C PHE A 164 -3.70 -15.78 4.59
N LYS A 165 -3.49 -15.25 3.39
CA LYS A 165 -4.53 -14.77 2.46
C LYS A 165 -4.61 -15.68 1.25
N HIS A 166 -5.82 -16.06 0.86
CA HIS A 166 -6.04 -16.81 -0.37
C HIS A 166 -5.68 -15.93 -1.58
N PRO A 167 -4.99 -16.45 -2.62
CA PRO A 167 -4.48 -15.63 -3.73
C PRO A 167 -5.59 -14.93 -4.53
N THR A 168 -6.78 -15.54 -4.63
CA THR A 168 -7.89 -15.04 -5.46
C THR A 168 -9.22 -14.85 -4.73
N LYS A 169 -9.33 -15.26 -3.46
CA LYS A 169 -10.58 -15.25 -2.71
C LYS A 169 -10.42 -14.34 -1.50
N LEU A 170 -11.51 -13.72 -1.05
CA LEU A 170 -11.57 -12.98 0.21
C LEU A 170 -11.65 -13.93 1.41
N LEU A 171 -10.71 -14.89 1.47
CA LEU A 171 -10.59 -15.85 2.56
C LEU A 171 -9.22 -15.70 3.20
N ARG A 172 -9.19 -15.89 4.52
CA ARG A 172 -7.99 -15.96 5.33
C ARG A 172 -7.89 -17.32 6.00
N LEU A 173 -6.66 -17.78 6.17
CA LEU A 173 -6.33 -18.99 6.93
C LEU A 173 -5.46 -18.53 8.09
N ILE A 174 -5.91 -18.76 9.31
CA ILE A 174 -5.17 -18.44 10.53
C ILE A 174 -4.67 -19.74 11.12
N VAL A 175 -3.36 -19.84 11.34
CA VAL A 175 -2.70 -21.00 11.94
C VAL A 175 -2.11 -20.60 13.29
N ASN A 176 -2.44 -21.33 14.35
CA ASN A 176 -1.79 -21.19 15.64
C ASN A 176 -0.38 -21.81 15.58
N ILE A 177 0.63 -21.02 15.89
CA ILE A 177 2.05 -21.35 15.71
C ILE A 177 2.54 -22.41 16.73
N ASP A 178 1.89 -22.48 17.89
CA ASP A 178 2.24 -23.39 18.98
C ASP A 178 1.53 -24.75 18.88
N THR A 179 0.29 -24.76 18.42
CA THR A 179 -0.56 -25.97 18.38
C THR A 179 -0.72 -26.56 16.98
N GLY A 180 -0.53 -25.76 15.93
CA GLY A 180 -0.81 -26.15 14.54
C GLY A 180 -2.30 -26.18 14.19
N GLU A 181 -3.19 -25.86 15.13
CA GLU A 181 -4.61 -25.69 14.85
C GLU A 181 -4.83 -24.55 13.88
N TYR A 182 -5.79 -24.69 12.96
CA TYR A 182 -6.07 -23.66 11.99
C TYR A 182 -7.56 -23.45 11.76
N ARG A 183 -7.91 -22.23 11.39
CA ARG A 183 -9.28 -21.83 11.04
C ARG A 183 -9.30 -20.98 9.77
N ARG A 184 -10.38 -21.12 9.00
CA ARG A 184 -10.66 -20.25 7.84
C ARG A 184 -11.65 -19.18 8.25
N VAL A 185 -11.41 -17.96 7.80
CA VAL A 185 -12.21 -16.76 8.07
C VAL A 185 -12.41 -15.96 6.80
#